data_AF-A0A2U0SD89-F1
#
_entry.id   AF-A0A2U0SD89-F1
#
_cell.length_a   1.000
_cell.length_b   1.000
_cell.length_c   1.000
_cell.angle_alpha   90.00
_cell.angle_beta   90.00
_cell.angle_gamma   90.00
#
_symmetry.space_group_name_H-M   'P 1'
#
loop_
_entity.id
_entity.type
_entity.pdbx_description
1 polymer ?
#
loop_
_entity_poly.entity_id
_entity_poly.type
_entity_poly.pdbx_seq_one_letter_code
_entity_poly.pdbx_strand_id
1 'polypeptide(L)'
;MLMSELGIPARPAQGDSRRPIKLNLYRDYEVEAVANALADKPLLHMGVRLDCLMVSDSYLMTHLGRESTRLAKGEQALFLEIMTGLVQEVSHRTRQLFPVDTPYIVGDMPDGSAADRETAVRSADRMRRAGADVVKLEVHSDAVIPVIERLARDGFRVMAHLGYTPQGNDGRRVGGSLDGAYALFASARRVRDAGAESIVLEKVDEFVHRALVDRPDALPSYAIFSGKSETGGQSLNIWDSVFKPGFRARYFPPTAMATKDAFPEAYSPSRIAGHIGALLALTATGEFPLSPPSILSIDEVTTLARCDPWQHEMSQTAACAHPVGV
;
A
#
# COMPACT_ATOMS: atom_id res chain seq x y z
N MET A 1 -20.59 -14.67 3.67
CA MET A 1 -21.45 -15.51 2.81
C MET A 1 -21.81 -14.82 1.49
N LEU A 2 -21.98 -13.48 1.44
CA LEU A 2 -22.25 -12.74 0.19
C LEU A 2 -21.05 -12.61 -0.78
N MET A 3 -19.81 -12.59 -0.26
CA MET A 3 -18.60 -12.32 -1.07
C MET A 3 -18.19 -13.52 -1.96
N SER A 4 -18.45 -14.75 -1.54
CA SER A 4 -18.12 -15.96 -2.31
C SER A 4 -19.02 -16.15 -3.54
N GLU A 5 -20.24 -15.61 -3.51
CA GLU A 5 -21.18 -15.68 -4.64
C GLU A 5 -20.82 -14.71 -5.78
N LEU A 6 -19.95 -13.72 -5.53
CA LEU A 6 -19.50 -12.73 -6.52
C LEU A 6 -18.20 -13.14 -7.24
N GLY A 7 -17.64 -14.32 -6.96
CA GLY A 7 -16.38 -14.79 -7.56
C GLY A 7 -15.15 -13.94 -7.19
N ILE A 8 -15.26 -13.10 -6.15
CA ILE A 8 -14.15 -12.28 -5.64
C ILE A 8 -13.28 -13.19 -4.74
N PRO A 9 -11.95 -13.29 -4.99
CA PRO A 9 -11.09 -14.14 -4.19
C PRO A 9 -11.17 -13.76 -2.71
N ALA A 10 -11.41 -14.77 -1.87
CA ALA A 10 -11.40 -14.62 -0.42
C ALA A 10 -9.97 -14.40 0.09
N ARG A 11 -9.84 -13.67 1.20
CA ARG A 11 -8.57 -13.43 1.87
C ARG A 11 -7.90 -14.76 2.30
N PRO A 12 -6.55 -14.87 2.27
CA PRO A 12 -5.86 -15.96 2.96
C PRO A 12 -6.16 -15.96 4.47
N ALA A 13 -6.31 -17.15 5.05
CA ALA A 13 -6.71 -17.33 6.45
C ALA A 13 -5.66 -16.78 7.45
N GLN A 14 -6.12 -16.24 8.58
CA GLN A 14 -5.27 -15.96 9.74
C GLN A 14 -4.63 -17.28 10.21
N GLY A 15 -3.30 -17.37 10.13
CA GLY A 15 -2.53 -18.58 10.47
C GLY A 15 -1.49 -18.99 9.42
N ASP A 16 -1.50 -18.38 8.23
CA ASP A 16 -0.39 -18.49 7.29
C ASP A 16 0.84 -17.76 7.87
N SER A 17 1.93 -18.48 8.13
CA SER A 17 3.19 -17.89 8.62
C SER A 17 3.90 -17.05 7.55
N ARG A 18 3.37 -17.03 6.33
CA ARG A 18 3.91 -16.27 5.20
C ARG A 18 3.63 -14.79 5.35
N ARG A 19 4.64 -13.97 5.06
CA ARG A 19 4.50 -12.51 5.02
C ARG A 19 3.61 -12.10 3.83
N PRO A 20 2.53 -11.32 4.06
CA PRO A 20 1.70 -10.78 2.99
C PRO A 20 2.49 -9.87 2.04
N ILE A 21 2.29 -10.03 0.74
CA ILE A 21 2.97 -9.20 -0.27
C ILE A 21 1.95 -8.55 -1.20
N LYS A 22 2.00 -7.23 -1.27
CA LYS A 22 1.33 -6.40 -2.27
C LYS A 22 2.35 -5.90 -3.27
N LEU A 23 2.04 -5.95 -4.56
CA LEU A 23 2.93 -5.45 -5.60
C LEU A 23 2.26 -4.36 -6.43
N ASN A 24 2.90 -3.18 -6.50
CA ASN A 24 2.49 -2.11 -7.40
C ASN A 24 3.02 -2.38 -8.80
N LEU A 25 2.13 -2.32 -9.78
CA LEU A 25 2.41 -2.42 -11.21
C LEU A 25 1.38 -1.60 -11.99
N TYR A 26 1.44 -1.69 -13.32
CA TYR A 26 0.79 -0.76 -14.22
C TYR A 26 0.14 -1.42 -15.44
N ARG A 27 0.84 -2.37 -16.09
CA ARG A 27 0.47 -2.91 -17.42
C ARG A 27 0.49 -4.43 -17.45
N ASP A 28 -0.10 -5.04 -18.47
CA ASP A 28 -0.20 -6.50 -18.58
C ASP A 28 1.15 -7.22 -18.73
N TYR A 29 2.11 -6.65 -19.46
CA TYR A 29 3.44 -7.23 -19.62
C TYR A 29 4.22 -7.33 -18.30
N GLU A 30 3.85 -6.51 -17.31
CA GLU A 30 4.40 -6.58 -15.96
C GLU A 30 3.78 -7.74 -15.18
N VAL A 31 2.48 -8.00 -15.38
CA VAL A 31 1.80 -9.18 -14.85
C VAL A 31 2.44 -10.46 -15.43
N GLU A 32 2.74 -10.48 -16.73
CA GLU A 32 3.47 -11.58 -17.38
C GLU A 32 4.86 -11.79 -16.75
N ALA A 33 5.61 -10.72 -16.53
CA ALA A 33 6.92 -10.79 -15.90
C ALA A 33 6.84 -11.32 -14.46
N VAL A 34 5.84 -10.90 -13.69
CA VAL A 34 5.59 -11.37 -12.32
C VAL A 34 5.19 -12.85 -12.30
N ALA A 35 4.31 -13.28 -13.21
CA ALA A 35 3.94 -14.69 -13.36
C ALA A 35 5.17 -15.54 -13.68
N ASN A 36 6.01 -15.08 -14.61
CA ASN A 36 7.27 -15.77 -14.95
C ASN A 36 8.23 -15.85 -13.75
N ALA A 37 8.34 -14.78 -12.95
CA ALA A 37 9.17 -14.77 -11.76
C ALA A 37 8.66 -15.78 -10.71
N LEU A 38 7.35 -15.81 -10.45
CA LEU A 38 6.74 -16.73 -9.49
C LEU A 38 6.76 -18.19 -9.94
N ALA A 39 6.84 -18.45 -11.24
CA ALA A 39 7.03 -19.78 -11.80
C ALA A 39 8.48 -20.28 -11.70
N ASP A 40 9.44 -19.43 -11.31
CA ASP A 40 10.82 -19.84 -11.10
C ASP A 40 10.95 -20.77 -9.88
N LYS A 41 11.77 -21.83 -10.03
CA LYS A 41 11.87 -22.92 -9.03
C LYS A 41 12.18 -22.44 -7.61
N PRO A 42 13.11 -21.50 -7.37
CA PRO A 42 13.39 -21.01 -6.02
C PRO A 42 12.16 -20.41 -5.34
N LEU A 43 11.40 -19.54 -6.02
CA LEU A 43 10.21 -18.90 -5.44
C LEU A 43 9.08 -19.91 -5.22
N LEU A 44 8.91 -20.87 -6.14
CA LEU A 44 7.97 -21.98 -5.97
C LEU A 44 8.28 -22.80 -4.73
N HIS A 45 9.55 -23.20 -4.53
CA HIS A 45 9.97 -23.96 -3.35
C HIS A 45 9.82 -23.17 -2.05
N MET A 46 10.03 -21.86 -2.09
CA MET A 46 9.80 -20.96 -0.96
C MET A 46 8.31 -20.71 -0.67
N GLY A 47 7.40 -21.16 -1.54
CA GLY A 47 5.97 -20.92 -1.39
C GLY A 47 5.59 -19.43 -1.49
N VAL A 48 6.38 -18.63 -2.21
CA VAL A 48 6.08 -17.19 -2.36
C VAL A 48 4.80 -17.01 -3.16
N ARG A 49 3.91 -16.14 -2.67
CA ARG A 49 2.65 -15.76 -3.31
C ARG A 49 2.45 -14.26 -3.17
N LEU A 50 1.54 -13.71 -3.97
CA LEU A 50 1.09 -12.34 -3.86
C LEU A 50 -0.30 -12.34 -3.28
N ASP A 51 -0.56 -11.45 -2.33
CA ASP A 51 -1.90 -11.21 -1.84
C ASP A 51 -2.65 -10.38 -2.88
N CYS A 52 -2.01 -9.33 -3.39
CA CYS A 52 -2.60 -8.46 -4.38
C CYS A 52 -1.62 -7.82 -5.35
N LEU A 53 -2.17 -7.47 -6.50
CA LEU A 53 -1.56 -6.58 -7.50
C LEU A 53 -2.30 -5.26 -7.46
N MET A 54 -1.57 -4.15 -7.32
CA MET A 54 -2.15 -2.81 -7.31
C MET A 54 -1.79 -2.06 -8.58
N VAL A 55 -2.81 -1.64 -9.33
CA VAL A 55 -2.66 -0.69 -10.44
C VAL A 55 -2.53 0.70 -9.85
N SER A 56 -1.30 1.21 -9.78
CA SER A 56 -0.93 2.41 -9.01
C SER A 56 -0.97 3.69 -9.83
N ASP A 57 -1.43 4.78 -9.21
CA ASP A 57 -1.42 6.12 -9.81
C ASP A 57 -0.01 6.66 -10.10
N SER A 58 1.03 6.08 -9.50
CA SER A 58 2.44 6.35 -9.84
C SER A 58 2.78 6.06 -11.31
N TYR A 59 1.87 5.41 -12.06
CA TYR A 59 1.86 5.35 -13.52
C TYR A 59 2.03 6.73 -14.17
N LEU A 60 1.37 7.75 -13.60
CA LEU A 60 1.40 9.13 -14.09
C LEU A 60 2.83 9.67 -14.15
N MET A 61 3.68 9.27 -13.21
CA MET A 61 5.07 9.72 -13.14
C MET A 61 5.98 8.80 -13.97
N THR A 62 5.89 7.49 -13.74
CA THR A 62 6.78 6.49 -14.32
C THR A 62 6.60 6.31 -15.83
N HIS A 63 5.37 6.46 -16.34
CA HIS A 63 5.03 6.20 -17.73
C HIS A 63 4.58 7.44 -18.49
N LEU A 64 3.89 8.39 -17.82
CA LEU A 64 3.43 9.62 -18.46
C LEU A 64 4.35 10.82 -18.20
N GLY A 65 5.41 10.65 -17.40
CA GLY A 65 6.42 11.69 -17.17
C GLY A 65 5.95 12.91 -16.39
N ARG A 66 4.86 12.78 -15.64
CA ARG A 66 4.40 13.86 -14.76
C ARG A 66 5.32 13.99 -13.54
N GLU A 67 5.41 15.21 -13.02
CA GLU A 67 6.17 15.50 -11.80
C GLU A 67 5.47 15.02 -10.52
N SER A 68 4.17 14.75 -10.60
CA SER A 68 3.33 14.33 -9.47
C SER A 68 2.13 13.51 -9.93
N THR A 69 1.58 12.71 -9.02
CA THR A 69 0.28 12.06 -9.18
C THR A 69 -0.91 12.98 -8.90
N ARG A 70 -0.65 14.20 -8.39
CA ARG A 70 -1.66 15.26 -8.24
C ARG A 70 -2.19 15.73 -9.59
N LEU A 71 -3.48 16.02 -9.62
CA LEU A 71 -4.20 16.39 -10.82
C LEU A 71 -4.68 17.83 -10.74
N ALA A 72 -4.44 18.60 -11.80
CA ALA A 72 -5.03 19.91 -11.96
C ALA A 72 -6.56 19.78 -12.15
N LYS A 73 -7.30 20.84 -11.80
CA LYS A 73 -8.76 20.87 -11.98
C LYS A 73 -9.12 20.64 -13.45
N GLY A 74 -9.96 19.64 -13.71
CA GLY A 74 -10.40 19.26 -15.05
C GLY A 74 -9.69 18.03 -15.62
N GLU A 75 -8.56 17.63 -15.04
CA GLU A 75 -7.83 16.43 -15.47
C GLU A 75 -8.47 15.13 -14.91
N GLN A 76 -9.26 15.22 -13.84
CA GLN A 76 -9.74 14.07 -13.06
C GLN A 76 -10.50 13.04 -13.91
N ALA A 77 -11.34 13.47 -14.84
CA ALA A 77 -12.14 12.57 -15.67
C ALA A 77 -11.27 11.70 -16.58
N LEU A 78 -10.27 12.32 -17.22
CA LEU A 78 -9.31 11.66 -18.12
C LEU A 78 -8.46 10.65 -17.34
N PHE A 79 -7.90 11.04 -16.20
CA PHE A 79 -7.03 10.14 -15.44
C PHE A 79 -7.80 9.00 -14.77
N LEU A 80 -9.06 9.22 -14.36
CA LEU A 80 -9.91 8.13 -13.92
C LEU A 80 -10.16 7.13 -15.07
N GLU A 81 -10.35 7.60 -16.30
CA GLU A 81 -10.48 6.74 -17.47
C GLU A 81 -9.19 5.95 -17.78
N ILE A 82 -8.04 6.61 -17.76
CA ILE A 82 -6.72 5.96 -17.92
C ILE A 82 -6.55 4.85 -16.87
N MET A 83 -6.73 5.18 -15.59
CA MET A 83 -6.60 4.21 -14.50
C MET A 83 -7.59 3.05 -14.62
N THR A 84 -8.83 3.32 -15.02
CA THR A 84 -9.84 2.28 -15.28
C THR A 84 -9.40 1.34 -16.41
N GLY A 85 -8.84 1.87 -17.49
CA GLY A 85 -8.31 1.06 -18.60
C GLY A 85 -7.13 0.18 -18.17
N LEU A 86 -6.21 0.72 -17.36
CA LEU A 86 -5.08 -0.05 -16.80
C LEU A 86 -5.56 -1.16 -15.86
N VAL A 87 -6.55 -0.88 -15.01
CA VAL A 87 -7.20 -1.89 -14.16
C VAL A 87 -7.77 -3.00 -15.03
N GLN A 88 -8.50 -2.67 -16.08
CA GLN A 88 -9.07 -3.67 -16.99
C GLN A 88 -8.00 -4.56 -17.64
N GLU A 89 -6.93 -3.94 -18.15
CA GLU A 89 -5.79 -4.61 -18.76
C GLU A 89 -5.12 -5.60 -17.79
N VAL A 90 -4.69 -5.11 -16.61
CA VAL A 90 -4.02 -5.91 -15.57
C VAL A 90 -4.93 -7.00 -15.04
N SER A 91 -6.19 -6.67 -14.78
CA SER A 91 -7.16 -7.58 -14.19
C SER A 91 -7.51 -8.73 -15.13
N HIS A 92 -7.63 -8.45 -16.44
CA HIS A 92 -7.81 -9.50 -17.45
C HIS A 92 -6.59 -10.43 -17.51
N ARG A 93 -5.38 -9.87 -17.61
CA ARG A 93 -4.15 -10.67 -17.70
C ARG A 93 -3.90 -11.51 -16.45
N THR A 94 -4.16 -10.94 -15.27
CA THR A 94 -3.97 -11.64 -13.99
C THR A 94 -4.83 -12.88 -13.92
N ARG A 95 -6.11 -12.79 -14.28
CA ARG A 95 -7.03 -13.95 -14.27
C ARG A 95 -6.63 -15.03 -15.27
N GLN A 96 -5.93 -14.68 -16.35
CA GLN A 96 -5.40 -15.67 -17.31
C GLN A 96 -4.17 -16.41 -16.77
N LEU A 97 -3.26 -15.69 -16.12
CA LEU A 97 -1.96 -16.23 -15.72
C LEU A 97 -1.94 -16.84 -14.31
N PHE A 98 -2.88 -16.45 -13.46
CA PHE A 98 -3.00 -16.96 -12.08
C PHE A 98 -4.35 -17.66 -11.88
N PRO A 99 -4.55 -18.88 -12.45
CA PRO A 99 -5.81 -19.61 -12.34
C PRO A 99 -6.06 -20.21 -10.94
N VAL A 100 -5.04 -20.27 -10.09
CA VAL A 100 -5.08 -20.74 -8.70
C VAL A 100 -4.37 -19.71 -7.83
N ASP A 101 -4.84 -19.51 -6.61
CA ASP A 101 -4.32 -18.49 -5.69
C ASP A 101 -4.24 -17.09 -6.33
N THR A 102 -5.26 -16.73 -7.11
CA THR A 102 -5.29 -15.47 -7.87
C THR A 102 -5.15 -14.28 -6.92
N PRO A 103 -4.12 -13.43 -7.09
CA PRO A 103 -4.01 -12.21 -6.29
C PRO A 103 -5.18 -11.28 -6.62
N TYR A 104 -5.78 -10.68 -5.59
CA TYR A 104 -6.86 -9.72 -5.81
C TYR A 104 -6.31 -8.42 -6.40
N ILE A 105 -7.13 -7.73 -7.19
CA ILE A 105 -6.74 -6.51 -7.90
C ILE A 105 -7.14 -5.29 -7.07
N VAL A 106 -6.16 -4.44 -6.77
CA VAL A 106 -6.38 -3.14 -6.13
C VAL A 106 -6.32 -2.05 -7.20
N GLY A 107 -7.43 -1.33 -7.38
CA GLY A 107 -7.48 -0.13 -8.24
C GLY A 107 -7.18 1.11 -7.42
N ASP A 108 -6.09 1.82 -7.73
CA ASP A 108 -5.77 3.09 -7.08
C ASP A 108 -6.66 4.21 -7.61
N MET A 109 -7.45 4.82 -6.73
CA MET A 109 -8.34 5.92 -7.10
C MET A 109 -7.50 7.20 -7.25
N PRO A 110 -7.41 7.79 -8.47
CA PRO A 110 -6.56 8.95 -8.69
C PRO A 110 -7.09 10.19 -7.96
N ASP A 111 -6.22 11.18 -7.77
CA ASP A 111 -6.55 12.45 -7.11
C ASP A 111 -7.88 13.05 -7.62
N GLY A 112 -8.71 13.55 -6.69
CA GLY A 112 -10.04 14.10 -6.95
C GLY A 112 -11.14 13.08 -7.25
N SER A 113 -10.84 11.80 -7.51
CA SER A 113 -11.86 10.78 -7.76
C SER A 113 -12.67 10.38 -6.52
N ALA A 114 -12.23 10.83 -5.34
CA ALA A 114 -12.90 10.68 -4.05
C ALA A 114 -13.13 12.03 -3.34
N ALA A 115 -13.29 13.12 -4.09
CA ALA A 115 -13.47 14.47 -3.53
C ALA A 115 -14.72 14.63 -2.66
N ASP A 116 -15.75 13.84 -2.93
CA ASP A 116 -16.99 13.75 -2.18
C ASP A 116 -17.55 12.32 -2.26
N ARG A 117 -18.59 12.02 -1.46
CA ARG A 117 -19.17 10.68 -1.33
C ARG A 117 -19.74 10.17 -2.66
N GLU A 118 -20.50 10.99 -3.37
CA GLU A 118 -21.16 10.64 -4.61
C GLU A 118 -20.15 10.41 -5.75
N THR A 119 -19.13 11.26 -5.83
CA THR A 119 -18.03 11.14 -6.77
C THR A 119 -17.21 9.88 -6.48
N ALA A 120 -16.91 9.59 -5.21
CA ALA A 120 -16.21 8.37 -4.82
C ALA A 120 -16.96 7.11 -5.23
N VAL A 121 -18.28 7.04 -4.98
CA VAL A 121 -19.10 5.89 -5.37
C VAL A 121 -19.09 5.67 -6.89
N ARG A 122 -19.27 6.75 -7.69
CA ARG A 122 -19.21 6.64 -9.16
C ARG A 122 -17.84 6.15 -9.64
N SER A 123 -16.77 6.69 -9.07
CA SER A 123 -15.39 6.32 -9.43
C SER A 123 -15.07 4.88 -9.03
N ALA A 124 -15.47 4.46 -7.82
CA ALA A 124 -15.29 3.09 -7.34
C ALA A 124 -16.10 2.08 -8.17
N ASP A 125 -17.32 2.41 -8.60
CA ASP A 125 -18.10 1.56 -9.50
C ASP A 125 -17.39 1.37 -10.85
N ARG A 126 -16.78 2.42 -11.42
CA ARG A 126 -15.97 2.30 -12.64
C ARG A 126 -14.77 1.37 -12.45
N MET A 127 -14.02 1.53 -11.36
CA MET A 127 -12.88 0.65 -11.05
C MET A 127 -13.32 -0.82 -10.89
N ARG A 128 -14.41 -1.04 -10.14
CA ARG A 128 -14.98 -2.39 -9.93
C ARG A 128 -15.42 -3.03 -11.25
N ARG A 129 -16.09 -2.28 -12.14
CA ARG A 129 -16.48 -2.79 -13.48
C ARG A 129 -15.28 -3.10 -14.37
N ALA A 130 -14.17 -2.37 -14.21
CA ALA A 130 -12.91 -2.72 -14.86
C ALA A 130 -12.23 -3.95 -14.23
N GLY A 131 -12.71 -4.44 -13.09
CA GLY A 131 -12.23 -5.67 -12.47
C GLY A 131 -11.31 -5.44 -11.27
N ALA A 132 -11.31 -4.25 -10.66
CA ALA A 132 -10.75 -4.07 -9.33
C ALA A 132 -11.63 -4.79 -8.29
N ASP A 133 -11.00 -5.58 -7.43
CA ASP A 133 -11.65 -6.24 -6.28
C ASP A 133 -11.70 -5.30 -5.07
N VAL A 134 -10.73 -4.40 -4.96
CA VAL A 134 -10.56 -3.42 -3.87
C VAL A 134 -10.20 -2.06 -4.47
N VAL A 135 -10.72 -0.96 -3.90
CA VAL A 135 -10.28 0.40 -4.26
C VAL A 135 -9.35 0.97 -3.19
N LYS A 136 -8.26 1.63 -3.60
CA LYS A 136 -7.36 2.35 -2.67
C LYS A 136 -7.71 3.83 -2.62
N LEU A 137 -7.80 4.41 -1.42
CA LEU A 137 -7.95 5.84 -1.19
C LEU A 137 -6.85 6.38 -0.28
N GLU A 138 -6.32 7.57 -0.60
CA GLU A 138 -5.38 8.28 0.27
C GLU A 138 -6.10 9.10 1.33
N VAL A 139 -5.68 8.97 2.59
CA VAL A 139 -6.28 9.69 3.72
C VAL A 139 -5.36 10.82 4.14
N HIS A 140 -5.33 11.86 3.29
CA HIS A 140 -4.64 13.12 3.57
C HIS A 140 -5.44 14.07 4.49
N SER A 141 -6.71 13.76 4.77
CA SER A 141 -7.58 14.58 5.62
C SER A 141 -8.74 13.76 6.19
N ASP A 142 -9.27 14.21 7.32
CA ASP A 142 -10.45 13.61 7.96
C ASP A 142 -11.70 13.63 7.09
N ALA A 143 -11.75 14.51 6.08
CA ALA A 143 -12.86 14.60 5.14
C ALA A 143 -13.01 13.33 4.28
N VAL A 144 -11.97 12.49 4.20
CA VAL A 144 -12.01 11.20 3.50
C VAL A 144 -12.70 10.11 4.34
N ILE A 145 -12.77 10.25 5.67
CA ILE A 145 -13.36 9.23 6.55
C ILE A 145 -14.83 8.93 6.19
N PRO A 146 -15.72 9.94 6.00
CA PRO A 146 -17.09 9.67 5.59
C PRO A 146 -17.23 9.15 4.15
N VAL A 147 -16.18 9.30 3.33
CA VAL A 147 -16.13 8.70 1.98
C VAL A 147 -15.86 7.20 2.10
N ILE A 148 -14.87 6.81 2.90
CA ILE A 148 -14.58 5.39 3.20
C ILE A 148 -15.83 4.72 3.77
N GLU A 149 -16.48 5.36 4.75
CA GLU A 149 -17.71 4.85 5.36
C GLU A 149 -18.83 4.65 4.34
N ARG A 150 -19.01 5.60 3.42
CA ARG A 150 -19.99 5.46 2.35
C ARG A 150 -19.66 4.29 1.42
N LEU A 151 -18.41 4.18 0.98
CA LEU A 151 -17.98 3.11 0.08
C LEU A 151 -18.15 1.72 0.73
N ALA A 152 -17.73 1.58 1.98
CA ALA A 152 -17.86 0.33 2.73
C ALA A 152 -19.33 -0.09 2.91
N ARG A 153 -20.22 0.86 3.26
CA ARG A 153 -21.67 0.61 3.37
C ARG A 153 -22.31 0.22 2.03
N ASP A 154 -21.83 0.76 0.93
CA ASP A 154 -22.29 0.44 -0.43
C ASP A 154 -21.66 -0.88 -0.96
N GLY A 155 -20.89 -1.60 -0.13
CA GLY A 155 -20.35 -2.92 -0.44
C GLY A 155 -19.01 -2.90 -1.19
N PHE A 156 -18.36 -1.75 -1.31
CA PHE A 156 -17.00 -1.66 -1.84
C PHE A 156 -15.98 -2.04 -0.78
N ARG A 157 -14.99 -2.86 -1.17
CA ARG A 157 -13.81 -3.15 -0.36
C ARG A 157 -12.83 -1.99 -0.49
N VAL A 158 -12.37 -1.44 0.63
CA VAL A 158 -11.53 -0.24 0.67
C VAL A 158 -10.19 -0.52 1.35
N MET A 159 -9.10 -0.21 0.64
CA MET A 159 -7.75 -0.13 1.21
C MET A 159 -7.42 1.35 1.48
N ALA A 160 -7.21 1.73 2.74
CA ALA A 160 -6.82 3.09 3.07
C ALA A 160 -5.30 3.26 2.93
N HIS A 161 -4.83 4.44 2.55
CA HIS A 161 -3.41 4.77 2.54
C HIS A 161 -3.11 5.86 3.59
N LEU A 162 -2.28 5.51 4.57
CA LEU A 162 -1.84 6.36 5.67
C LEU A 162 -0.31 6.57 5.66
N GLY A 163 0.13 7.58 6.41
CA GLY A 163 1.53 7.99 6.46
C GLY A 163 1.80 9.12 5.47
N TYR A 164 2.80 8.95 4.60
CA TYR A 164 2.99 9.85 3.47
C TYR A 164 2.02 9.50 2.34
N THR A 165 1.10 10.40 2.05
CA THR A 165 0.15 10.31 0.94
C THR A 165 0.56 11.29 -0.17
N PRO A 166 1.12 10.83 -1.32
CA PRO A 166 1.57 11.69 -2.43
C PRO A 166 0.55 12.72 -2.91
N GLN A 167 -0.75 12.38 -2.87
CA GLN A 167 -1.82 13.27 -3.32
C GLN A 167 -2.05 14.47 -2.39
N GLY A 168 -1.64 14.39 -1.11
CA GLY A 168 -1.96 15.41 -0.11
C GLY A 168 -0.79 16.01 0.68
N ASN A 169 0.22 15.23 1.06
CA ASN A 169 1.20 15.63 2.07
C ASN A 169 2.53 16.11 1.46
N ASP A 170 3.36 16.79 2.27
CA ASP A 170 4.57 17.50 1.86
C ASP A 170 5.85 16.63 1.75
N GLY A 171 5.72 15.30 1.79
CA GLY A 171 6.85 14.38 1.59
C GLY A 171 7.53 13.87 2.86
N ARG A 172 7.14 14.35 4.04
CA ARG A 172 7.81 14.01 5.30
C ARG A 172 7.49 12.59 5.80
N ARG A 173 8.48 11.95 6.42
CA ARG A 173 8.29 10.70 7.18
C ARG A 173 7.36 10.99 8.36
N VAL A 174 6.40 10.11 8.58
CA VAL A 174 5.45 10.19 9.70
C VAL A 174 5.97 9.38 10.89
N GLY A 175 5.68 9.83 12.11
CA GLY A 175 6.09 9.13 13.33
C GLY A 175 7.49 9.47 13.82
N GLY A 176 8.01 10.66 13.52
CA GLY A 176 9.28 11.16 14.07
C GLY A 176 9.20 11.67 15.51
N SER A 177 8.03 11.55 16.16
CA SER A 177 7.77 11.86 17.57
C SER A 177 6.57 11.04 18.06
N LEU A 178 6.37 10.94 19.37
CA LEU A 178 5.17 10.29 19.95
C LEU A 178 3.87 10.94 19.49
N ASP A 179 3.79 12.27 19.42
CA ASP A 179 2.59 12.96 18.95
C ASP A 179 2.26 12.59 17.50
N GLY A 180 3.29 12.50 16.64
CA GLY A 180 3.14 12.04 15.26
C GLY A 180 2.67 10.59 15.17
N ALA A 181 3.15 9.72 16.07
CA ALA A 181 2.71 8.33 16.16
C ALA A 181 1.24 8.24 16.60
N TYR A 182 0.84 8.96 17.64
CA TYR A 182 -0.53 8.97 18.15
C TYR A 182 -1.52 9.56 17.15
N ALA A 183 -1.13 10.57 16.38
CA ALA A 183 -1.93 11.09 15.27
C ALA A 183 -2.17 10.01 14.20
N LEU A 184 -1.12 9.25 13.82
CA LEU A 184 -1.26 8.14 12.88
C LEU A 184 -2.18 7.04 13.44
N PHE A 185 -2.05 6.69 14.71
CA PHE A 185 -2.89 5.68 15.37
C PHE A 185 -4.35 6.10 15.41
N ALA A 186 -4.63 7.37 15.70
CA ALA A 186 -5.99 7.92 15.64
C ALA A 186 -6.57 7.82 14.22
N SER A 187 -5.80 8.18 13.19
CA SER A 187 -6.22 8.02 11.79
C SER A 187 -6.48 6.55 11.44
N ALA A 188 -5.61 5.63 11.86
CA ALA A 188 -5.75 4.19 11.63
C ALA A 188 -7.03 3.62 12.25
N ARG A 189 -7.35 4.00 13.49
CA ARG A 189 -8.63 3.63 14.12
C ARG A 189 -9.82 4.18 13.34
N ARG A 190 -9.78 5.46 12.93
CA ARG A 190 -10.90 6.08 12.22
C ARG A 190 -11.16 5.45 10.86
N VAL A 191 -10.12 5.07 10.11
CA VAL A 191 -10.33 4.37 8.82
C VAL A 191 -10.85 2.94 9.04
N ARG A 192 -10.38 2.24 10.08
CA ARG A 192 -10.93 0.93 10.48
C ARG A 192 -12.40 1.04 10.83
N ASP A 193 -12.75 1.98 11.69
CA ASP A 193 -14.12 2.18 12.15
C ASP A 193 -15.05 2.64 11.01
N ALA A 194 -14.51 3.34 10.01
CA ALA A 194 -15.20 3.65 8.76
C ALA A 194 -15.33 2.46 7.79
N GLY A 195 -14.73 1.31 8.09
CA GLY A 195 -14.87 0.09 7.28
C GLY A 195 -13.79 -0.13 6.23
N ALA A 196 -12.64 0.53 6.33
CA ALA A 196 -11.46 0.10 5.56
C ALA A 196 -11.04 -1.30 5.99
N GLU A 197 -10.79 -2.19 5.03
CA GLU A 197 -10.44 -3.59 5.29
C GLU A 197 -8.93 -3.85 5.36
N SER A 198 -8.13 -2.89 4.90
CA SER A 198 -6.67 -2.96 4.90
C SER A 198 -6.06 -1.57 4.81
N ILE A 199 -4.77 -1.45 5.13
CA ILE A 199 -4.03 -0.20 5.10
C ILE A 199 -2.69 -0.32 4.36
N VAL A 200 -2.34 0.69 3.57
CA VAL A 200 -0.96 0.95 3.18
C VAL A 200 -0.34 1.91 4.20
N LEU A 201 0.88 1.61 4.64
CA LEU A 201 1.67 2.45 5.54
C LEU A 201 2.94 2.89 4.82
N GLU A 202 2.92 4.12 4.29
CA GLU A 202 4.05 4.66 3.54
C GLU A 202 4.87 5.65 4.37
N LYS A 203 6.20 5.50 4.35
CA LYS A 203 7.15 6.38 5.05
C LYS A 203 6.78 6.62 6.52
N VAL A 204 6.48 5.55 7.25
CA VAL A 204 6.25 5.57 8.69
C VAL A 204 7.52 5.10 9.41
N ASP A 205 7.88 5.70 10.54
CA ASP A 205 8.96 5.18 11.38
C ASP A 205 8.74 3.68 11.73
N GLU A 206 9.79 2.87 11.73
CA GLU A 206 9.67 1.42 11.93
C GLU A 206 9.01 1.07 13.27
N PHE A 207 9.37 1.76 14.36
CA PHE A 207 8.82 1.44 15.68
C PHE A 207 7.35 1.84 15.79
N VAL A 208 6.96 2.92 15.12
CA VAL A 208 5.56 3.33 15.00
C VAL A 208 4.77 2.35 14.15
N HIS A 209 5.33 1.93 13.01
CA HIS A 209 4.75 0.91 12.14
C HIS A 209 4.51 -0.39 12.92
N ARG A 210 5.53 -0.91 13.61
CA ARG A 210 5.43 -2.14 14.43
C ARG A 210 4.39 -2.01 15.53
N ALA A 211 4.41 -0.92 16.30
CA ALA A 211 3.43 -0.70 17.35
C ALA A 211 1.97 -0.75 16.84
N LEU A 212 1.74 -0.26 15.62
CA LEU A 212 0.44 -0.31 14.94
C LEU A 212 0.08 -1.70 14.42
N VAL A 213 1.01 -2.43 13.80
CA VAL A 213 0.65 -3.64 13.03
C VAL A 213 0.85 -4.95 13.80
N ASP A 214 1.78 -5.00 14.75
CA ASP A 214 2.11 -6.20 15.53
C ASP A 214 1.10 -6.40 16.68
N ARG A 215 -0.20 -6.32 16.34
CA ARG A 215 -1.36 -6.42 17.24
C ARG A 215 -2.39 -7.39 16.67
N PRO A 216 -3.08 -8.21 17.50
CA PRO A 216 -4.09 -9.16 17.02
C PRO A 216 -5.24 -8.51 16.24
N ASP A 217 -5.68 -7.33 16.69
CA ASP A 217 -6.82 -6.60 16.11
C ASP A 217 -6.40 -5.61 15.00
N ALA A 218 -5.13 -5.66 14.57
CA ALA A 218 -4.64 -4.78 13.53
C ALA A 218 -5.33 -5.06 12.18
N LEU A 219 -5.61 -3.97 11.46
CA LEU A 219 -5.95 -4.10 10.04
C LEU A 219 -4.77 -4.75 9.29
N PRO A 220 -5.06 -5.62 8.30
CA PRO A 220 -4.07 -6.06 7.33
C PRO A 220 -3.34 -4.86 6.76
N SER A 221 -2.01 -4.90 6.81
CA SER A 221 -1.18 -3.77 6.45
C SER A 221 -0.16 -4.14 5.38
N TYR A 222 0.13 -3.20 4.49
CA TYR A 222 1.18 -3.32 3.49
C TYR A 222 2.10 -2.11 3.60
N ALA A 223 3.25 -2.29 4.24
CA ALA A 223 4.22 -1.22 4.48
C ALA A 223 5.11 -0.97 3.27
N ILE A 224 5.41 0.30 2.98
CA ILE A 224 6.43 0.70 2.00
C ILE A 224 7.28 1.82 2.58
N PHE A 225 8.60 1.64 2.57
CA PHE A 225 9.56 2.56 3.22
C PHE A 225 9.34 2.76 4.74
N SER A 226 8.66 1.79 5.38
CA SER A 226 8.30 1.82 6.81
C SER A 226 8.97 0.74 7.65
N GLY A 227 10.02 0.10 7.13
CA GLY A 227 10.76 -0.96 7.82
C GLY A 227 9.99 -2.28 7.92
N LYS A 228 10.51 -3.18 8.76
CA LYS A 228 9.95 -4.53 8.96
C LYS A 228 8.94 -4.55 10.10
N SER A 229 8.10 -5.57 10.08
CA SER A 229 7.20 -5.93 11.17
C SER A 229 7.08 -7.45 11.26
N GLU A 230 6.54 -7.94 12.37
CA GLU A 230 6.38 -9.36 12.63
C GLU A 230 5.15 -9.91 11.90
N THR A 231 4.04 -9.18 11.94
CA THR A 231 2.75 -9.62 11.36
C THR A 231 2.35 -8.84 10.11
N GLY A 232 2.94 -7.66 9.88
CA GLY A 232 2.59 -6.79 8.77
C GLY A 232 3.13 -7.27 7.42
N GLY A 233 2.40 -6.94 6.37
CA GLY A 233 2.78 -7.18 4.98
C GLY A 233 3.71 -6.13 4.41
N GLN A 234 4.23 -6.39 3.22
CA GLN A 234 5.10 -5.48 2.48
C GLN A 234 4.47 -5.08 1.15
N SER A 235 4.55 -3.80 0.84
CA SER A 235 4.19 -3.24 -0.47
C SER A 235 5.47 -2.99 -1.26
N LEU A 236 5.63 -3.73 -2.35
CA LEU A 236 6.74 -3.60 -3.28
C LEU A 236 6.28 -2.78 -4.49
N ASN A 237 7.23 -2.19 -5.21
CA ASN A 237 6.95 -1.50 -6.47
C ASN A 237 7.81 -2.10 -7.58
N ILE A 238 7.17 -2.49 -8.69
CA ILE A 238 7.88 -3.07 -9.82
C ILE A 238 8.90 -2.08 -10.40
N TRP A 239 8.59 -0.79 -10.36
CA TRP A 239 9.50 0.28 -10.75
C TRP A 239 10.81 0.22 -9.95
N ASP A 240 10.73 0.11 -8.63
CA ASP A 240 11.90 0.10 -7.74
C ASP A 240 12.77 -1.17 -7.90
N SER A 241 12.20 -2.25 -8.46
CA SER A 241 12.97 -3.47 -8.77
C SER A 241 13.85 -3.29 -10.01
N VAL A 242 13.44 -2.46 -10.96
CA VAL A 242 14.17 -2.26 -12.21
C VAL A 242 15.16 -1.10 -12.11
N PHE A 243 14.84 -0.08 -11.32
CA PHE A 243 15.64 1.13 -11.20
C PHE A 243 16.42 1.18 -9.91
N LYS A 244 17.73 1.43 -10.02
CA LYS A 244 18.58 1.73 -8.87
C LYS A 244 18.58 3.25 -8.63
N PRO A 245 17.93 3.75 -7.57
CA PRO A 245 18.03 5.16 -7.23
C PRO A 245 19.48 5.55 -6.90
N GLY A 246 19.83 6.82 -7.13
CA GLY A 246 21.08 7.38 -6.60
C GLY A 246 21.15 7.27 -5.07
N PHE A 247 22.34 7.34 -4.46
CA PHE A 247 22.54 7.06 -3.02
C PHE A 247 21.62 7.85 -2.07
N ARG A 248 21.31 9.12 -2.40
CA ARG A 248 20.39 9.97 -1.61
C ARG A 248 18.95 9.46 -1.56
N ALA A 249 18.57 8.62 -2.50
CA ALA A 249 17.24 8.09 -2.73
C ALA A 249 17.08 6.62 -2.29
N ARG A 250 18.13 6.05 -1.66
CA ARG A 250 18.21 4.63 -1.30
C ARG A 250 17.16 4.16 -0.28
N TYR A 251 16.67 5.06 0.57
CA TYR A 251 15.69 4.76 1.63
C TYR A 251 14.29 5.29 1.34
N PHE A 252 14.21 6.14 0.32
CA PHE A 252 13.01 6.77 -0.17
C PHE A 252 13.27 7.03 -1.65
N PRO A 253 12.79 6.17 -2.56
CA PRO A 253 12.90 6.50 -3.95
C PRO A 253 12.19 7.84 -4.13
N PRO A 254 12.80 8.80 -4.85
CA PRO A 254 12.03 9.87 -5.42
C PRO A 254 11.07 9.13 -6.34
N THR A 255 9.78 9.32 -6.08
CA THR A 255 8.74 9.04 -7.05
C THR A 255 9.26 9.54 -8.40
N ALA A 256 9.26 8.64 -9.39
CA ALA A 256 10.07 8.69 -10.60
C ALA A 256 10.45 10.11 -11.11
N MET A 257 11.73 10.47 -11.06
CA MET A 257 12.27 11.63 -11.78
C MET A 257 12.64 11.31 -13.24
N ALA A 258 12.31 10.11 -13.70
CA ALA A 258 12.63 9.61 -15.03
C ALA A 258 11.52 8.68 -15.52
N THR A 259 11.26 8.68 -16.81
CA THR A 259 10.23 7.85 -17.43
C THR A 259 10.79 6.52 -17.91
N LYS A 260 9.91 5.55 -18.18
CA LYS A 260 10.31 4.26 -18.78
C LYS A 260 11.10 4.45 -20.09
N ASP A 261 10.76 5.49 -20.85
CA ASP A 261 11.37 5.82 -22.14
C ASP A 261 12.82 6.30 -21.99
N ALA A 262 13.21 6.76 -20.80
CA ALA A 262 14.62 7.03 -20.49
C ALA A 262 15.45 5.74 -20.32
N PHE A 263 14.81 4.58 -20.19
CA PHE A 263 15.46 3.29 -19.92
C PHE A 263 14.79 2.09 -20.61
N PRO A 264 14.60 2.11 -21.94
CA PRO A 264 13.86 1.08 -22.65
C PRO A 264 14.47 -0.32 -22.48
N GLU A 265 15.81 -0.40 -22.41
CA GLU A 265 16.54 -1.66 -22.21
C GLU A 265 16.44 -2.18 -20.76
N ALA A 266 16.23 -1.30 -19.77
CA ALA A 266 16.10 -1.70 -18.38
C ALA A 266 14.69 -2.20 -18.07
N TYR A 267 13.67 -1.56 -18.64
CA TYR A 267 12.26 -1.82 -18.35
C TYR A 267 11.62 -2.79 -19.35
N SER A 268 12.22 -3.98 -19.50
CA SER A 268 11.73 -5.07 -20.34
C SER A 268 11.18 -6.23 -19.52
N PRO A 269 10.22 -7.04 -20.04
CA PRO A 269 9.59 -8.12 -19.27
C PRO A 269 10.58 -9.13 -18.65
N SER A 270 11.64 -9.48 -19.37
CA SER A 270 12.67 -10.43 -18.90
C SER A 270 13.49 -9.89 -17.74
N ARG A 271 13.89 -8.60 -17.78
CA ARG A 271 14.60 -7.96 -16.68
C ARG A 271 13.70 -7.72 -15.47
N ILE A 272 12.46 -7.29 -15.72
CA ILE A 272 11.44 -7.17 -14.68
C ILE A 272 11.29 -8.51 -13.95
N ALA A 273 11.11 -9.62 -14.68
CA ALA A 273 10.95 -10.95 -14.09
C ALA A 273 12.14 -11.35 -13.21
N GLY A 274 13.36 -11.17 -13.69
CA GLY A 274 14.57 -11.47 -12.92
C GLY A 274 14.71 -10.63 -11.66
N HIS A 275 14.50 -9.31 -11.76
CA HIS A 275 14.67 -8.40 -10.63
C HIS A 275 13.54 -8.51 -9.60
N ILE A 276 12.29 -8.63 -10.04
CA ILE A 276 11.17 -8.81 -9.12
C ILE A 276 11.26 -10.16 -8.41
N GLY A 277 11.72 -11.22 -9.12
CA GLY A 277 11.96 -12.52 -8.50
C GLY A 277 12.99 -12.44 -7.38
N ALA A 278 14.11 -11.74 -7.60
CA ALA A 278 15.11 -11.49 -6.56
C ALA A 278 14.52 -10.68 -5.37
N LEU A 279 13.75 -9.62 -5.64
CA LEU A 279 13.15 -8.81 -4.58
C LEU A 279 12.10 -9.59 -3.76
N LEU A 280 11.32 -10.44 -4.42
CA LEU A 280 10.36 -11.34 -3.77
C LEU A 280 11.08 -12.36 -2.88
N ALA A 281 12.19 -12.95 -3.34
CA ALA A 281 13.00 -13.86 -2.54
C ALA A 281 13.57 -13.17 -1.29
N LEU A 282 14.13 -11.96 -1.45
CA LEU A 282 14.64 -11.17 -0.32
C LEU A 282 13.54 -10.78 0.67
N THR A 283 12.34 -10.48 0.17
CA THR A 283 11.19 -10.14 1.03
C THR A 283 10.71 -11.35 1.81
N ALA A 284 10.61 -12.51 1.15
CA ALA A 284 10.15 -13.76 1.74
C ALA A 284 11.14 -14.35 2.77
N THR A 285 12.44 -14.17 2.56
CA THR A 285 13.50 -14.51 3.55
C THR A 285 13.63 -13.48 4.66
N GLY A 286 12.91 -12.35 4.57
CA GLY A 286 13.01 -11.27 5.54
C GLY A 286 14.30 -10.46 5.44
N GLU A 287 15.09 -10.61 4.39
CA GLU A 287 16.28 -9.78 4.11
C GLU A 287 15.88 -8.35 3.66
N PHE A 288 14.74 -8.21 2.99
CA PHE A 288 14.15 -6.92 2.56
C PHE A 288 12.77 -6.67 3.22
N PRO A 289 12.39 -5.39 3.47
CA PRO A 289 13.16 -4.16 3.31
C PRO A 289 14.21 -3.98 4.40
N LEU A 290 15.25 -3.18 4.13
CA LEU A 290 16.06 -2.63 5.21
C LEU A 290 15.27 -1.52 5.92
N SER A 291 15.41 -1.45 7.23
CA SER A 291 14.79 -0.40 8.01
C SER A 291 15.67 0.85 8.04
N PRO A 292 15.13 2.03 7.67
CA PRO A 292 15.85 3.29 7.87
C PRO A 292 16.08 3.52 9.37
N PRO A 293 17.18 4.20 9.76
CA PRO A 293 17.40 4.58 11.15
C PRO A 293 16.23 5.39 11.68
N SER A 294 15.73 5.01 12.86
CA SER A 294 14.76 5.82 13.60
C SER A 294 15.45 7.01 14.24
N ILE A 295 14.71 8.12 14.34
CA ILE A 295 15.13 9.32 15.09
C ILE A 295 14.51 9.40 16.48
N LEU A 296 13.66 8.43 16.85
CA LEU A 296 13.04 8.36 18.16
C LEU A 296 14.07 7.97 19.22
N SER A 297 13.92 8.53 20.42
CA SER A 297 14.68 8.14 21.59
C SER A 297 14.27 6.74 22.09
N ILE A 298 15.14 6.12 22.90
CA ILE A 298 14.86 4.80 23.51
C ILE A 298 13.59 4.84 24.36
N ASP A 299 13.34 5.94 25.08
CA ASP A 299 12.15 6.10 25.91
C ASP A 299 10.87 6.18 25.09
N GLU A 300 10.91 6.87 23.94
CA GLU A 300 9.78 6.93 23.01
C GLU A 300 9.50 5.56 22.39
N VAL A 301 10.54 4.84 21.95
CA VAL A 301 10.39 3.48 21.41
C VAL A 301 9.80 2.53 22.46
N THR A 302 10.26 2.62 23.71
CA THR A 302 9.74 1.81 24.83
C THR A 302 8.28 2.14 25.12
N THR A 303 7.90 3.41 25.02
CA THR A 303 6.51 3.86 25.17
C THR A 303 5.62 3.29 24.08
N LEU A 304 6.04 3.35 22.82
CA LEU A 304 5.29 2.81 21.68
C LEU A 304 5.10 1.29 21.77
N ALA A 305 6.12 0.54 22.21
CA ALA A 305 6.01 -0.91 22.37
C ALA A 305 4.92 -1.33 23.37
N ARG A 306 4.65 -0.48 24.39
CA ARG A 306 3.63 -0.72 25.42
C ARG A 306 2.25 -0.18 25.05
N CYS A 307 2.16 0.69 24.04
CA CYS A 307 0.91 1.26 23.56
C CYS A 307 0.17 0.26 22.66
N ASP A 308 -1.11 0.00 22.92
CA ASP A 308 -1.99 -0.68 21.97
C ASP A 308 -2.81 0.35 21.17
N PRO A 309 -2.51 0.59 19.88
CA PRO A 309 -3.19 1.60 19.08
C PRO A 309 -4.65 1.28 18.76
N TRP A 310 -5.11 0.04 18.96
CA TRP A 310 -6.43 -0.40 18.49
C TRP A 310 -7.51 -0.40 19.58
N GLN A 311 -7.13 -0.16 20.83
CA GLN A 311 -8.07 -0.01 21.93
C GLN A 311 -8.66 1.40 21.96
N HIS A 312 -9.98 1.51 22.16
CA HIS A 312 -10.69 2.79 22.23
C HIS A 312 -10.35 3.58 23.50
N GLU A 313 -9.93 2.89 24.57
CA GLU A 313 -9.48 3.50 25.81
C GLU A 313 -7.97 3.75 25.77
N MET A 314 -7.53 4.72 24.97
CA MET A 314 -6.36 5.48 25.39
C MET A 314 -6.81 6.36 26.56
N SER A 315 -6.94 5.77 27.74
CA SER A 315 -7.15 6.55 28.95
C SER A 315 -6.05 7.62 29.01
N GLN A 316 -6.45 8.87 29.16
CA GLN A 316 -5.56 9.99 29.46
C GLN A 316 -4.71 9.76 30.73
N THR A 317 -4.89 8.65 31.45
CA THR A 317 -4.08 8.25 32.60
C THR A 317 -2.74 7.60 32.25
N ALA A 318 -2.37 7.42 30.98
CA ALA A 318 -1.01 7.08 30.56
C ALA A 318 -0.24 8.28 29.97
N ALA A 319 -0.78 9.50 30.08
CA ALA A 319 -0.02 10.72 29.85
C ALA A 319 0.98 10.90 31.00
N CYS A 320 2.27 10.78 30.68
CA CYS A 320 3.36 11.52 31.31
C CYS A 320 3.22 11.80 32.81
N ALA A 321 3.41 10.78 33.65
CA ALA A 321 3.89 11.03 35.01
C ALA A 321 5.37 11.44 34.91
N HIS A 322 5.62 12.72 34.61
CA HIS A 322 6.86 13.35 35.05
C HIS A 322 6.90 13.28 36.58
N PRO A 323 7.95 12.73 37.22
CA PRO A 323 8.19 13.07 38.60
C PRO A 323 8.72 14.50 38.60
N VAL A 324 7.83 15.46 38.84
CA VAL A 324 8.25 16.75 39.37
C VAL A 324 8.50 16.54 40.87
N GLY A 325 9.76 16.66 41.26
CA GLY A 325 10.24 16.68 42.66
C GLY A 325 11.65 16.09 42.72
N VAL A 326 12.68 16.75 43.26
CA VAL A 326 12.81 17.95 44.13
C VAL A 326 14.11 18.64 43.74
#